data_AF-A0A9D5LJC5-F1
#
_entry.id   AF-A0A9D5LJC5-F1
#
_cell.length_a   1.000
_cell.length_b   1.000
_cell.length_c   1.000
_cell.angle_alpha   90.00
_cell.angle_beta   90.00
_cell.angle_gamma   90.00
#
_symmetry.space_group_name_H-M   'P 1'
#
loop_
_entity.id
_entity.type
_entity.pdbx_description
1 polymer ?
#
loop_
_entity_poly.entity_id
_entity_poly.type
_entity_poly.pdbx_seq_one_letter_code
_entity_poly.pdbx_strand_id
1 'polypeptide(L)' 'MLLADTLKISPERALDLYYSTKVYEQMTDSKYGLQLMSDDYILEELIAELRETQ' A
#
# COMPACT_ATOMS: atom_id res chain seq x y z
N MET A 1 -8.11 5.80 7.58
CA MET A 1 -7.15 4.88 8.24
C MET A 1 -7.53 3.40 8.02
N LEU A 2 -7.95 3.02 6.80
CA LEU A 2 -8.43 1.66 6.52
C LEU A 2 -7.33 0.59 6.71
N LEU A 3 -6.07 0.93 6.42
CA LEU A 3 -4.93 0.02 6.54
C LEU A 3 -4.65 -0.39 7.99
N ALA A 4 -4.56 0.61 8.88
CA ALA A 4 -4.31 0.40 10.31
C ALA A 4 -5.46 -0.39 10.98
N ASP A 5 -6.70 -0.12 10.59
CA ASP A 5 -7.88 -0.82 11.12
C ASP A 5 -7.94 -2.28 10.63
N THR A 6 -7.59 -2.51 9.36
CA THR A 6 -7.55 -3.86 8.75
C THR A 6 -6.46 -4.73 9.36
N LEU A 7 -5.27 -4.16 9.61
CA LEU A 7 -4.12 -4.87 10.18
C LEU A 7 -4.09 -4.83 11.71
N LYS A 8 -4.99 -4.08 12.35
CA LYS A 8 -5.00 -3.82 13.81
C LYS A 8 -3.65 -3.33 14.35
N ILE A 9 -2.96 -2.50 13.57
CA ILE A 9 -1.66 -1.91 13.93
C ILE A 9 -1.80 -0.41 14.20
N SER A 10 -0.79 0.20 14.82
CA SER A 10 -0.78 1.65 14.98
C SER A 10 -0.71 2.35 13.60
N PRO A 11 -1.33 3.54 13.46
CA PRO A 11 -1.30 4.29 12.21
C PRO A 11 0.13 4.63 11.75
N GLU A 12 1.05 4.84 12.70
CA GLU A 12 2.49 5.03 12.40
C GLU A 12 3.11 3.79 11.76
N ARG A 13 2.80 2.59 12.28
CA ARG A 13 3.27 1.31 11.74
C ARG A 13 2.65 1.04 10.36
N ALA A 14 1.39 1.42 10.17
CA ALA A 14 0.72 1.31 8.88
C ALA A 14 1.36 2.23 7.82
N LEU A 15 1.77 3.44 8.21
CA LEU A 15 2.53 4.34 7.35
C LEU A 15 3.92 3.79 7.03
N ASP A 16 4.63 3.27 8.04
CA ASP A 16 5.95 2.68 7.86
C ASP A 16 5.91 1.48 6.89
N LEU A 17 4.91 0.60 7.06
CA LEU A 17 4.63 -0.48 6.12
C LEU A 17 4.27 0.03 4.73
N TYR A 18 3.42 1.06 4.64
CA TYR A 18 3.06 1.68 3.37
C TYR A 18 4.27 2.22 2.62
N TYR A 19 5.21 2.87 3.29
CA TYR A 19 6.46 3.32 2.64
C TYR A 19 7.40 2.18 2.28
N SER A 20 7.24 1.03 2.92
CA SER A 20 8.03 -0.18 2.66
C SER A 20 7.41 -1.14 1.65
N THR A 21 6.19 -0.86 1.15
CA THR A 21 5.55 -1.70 0.11
C THR A 21 6.11 -1.39 -1.27
N LYS A 22 6.17 -2.41 -2.14
CA LYS A 22 6.49 -2.19 -3.55
C LYS A 22 5.41 -1.37 -4.23
N VAL A 23 4.17 -1.38 -3.73
CA VAL A 23 3.11 -0.52 -4.26
C VAL A 23 3.55 0.94 -4.19
N TYR A 24 4.15 1.38 -3.08
CA TYR A 24 4.71 2.73 -2.98
C TYR A 24 5.90 2.95 -3.93
N GLU A 25 6.83 1.99 -4.02
CA GLU A 25 7.96 2.09 -4.97
C GLU A 25 7.47 2.19 -6.43
N GLN A 26 6.51 1.37 -6.82
CA GLN A 26 5.90 1.36 -8.15
C GLN A 26 5.01 2.60 -8.37
N MET A 27 4.44 3.17 -7.32
CA MET A 27 3.75 4.44 -7.39
C MET A 27 4.72 5.60 -7.60
N THR A 28 5.96 5.53 -7.10
CA THR A 28 7.00 6.51 -7.44
C THR A 28 7.64 6.27 -8.81
N ASP A 29 7.61 5.03 -9.31
CA ASP A 29 8.19 4.67 -10.60
C ASP A 29 7.17 4.79 -11.74
N SER A 30 7.35 5.79 -12.61
CA SER A 30 6.49 6.03 -13.77
C SER A 30 6.41 4.84 -14.75
N LYS A 31 7.30 3.86 -14.64
CA LYS A 31 7.29 2.64 -15.46
C LYS A 31 6.07 1.75 -15.21
N TYR A 32 5.54 1.76 -13.99
CA TYR A 32 4.37 0.94 -13.62
C TYR A 32 3.06 1.67 -13.85
N GLY A 33 3.09 3.01 -13.94
CA GLY A 33 1.89 3.81 -14.20
C GLY A 33 0.85 3.74 -13.09
N LEU A 34 1.20 3.23 -11.90
CA LEU A 34 0.28 3.12 -10.76
C LEU A 34 -0.30 4.47 -10.34
N GLN A 35 0.43 5.56 -10.56
CA GLN A 35 -0.05 6.94 -10.38
C GLN A 35 -1.28 7.30 -11.24
N LEU A 36 -1.50 6.55 -12.32
CA LEU A 36 -2.63 6.74 -13.25
C LEU A 36 -3.83 5.86 -12.88
N MET A 37 -3.65 4.92 -11.95
CA MET A 37 -4.72 4.07 -11.45
C MET A 37 -5.58 4.81 -10.42
N SER A 38 -6.78 4.30 -10.19
CA SER A 38 -7.66 4.84 -9.15
C SER A 38 -7.13 4.52 -7.75
N ASP A 39 -7.39 5.41 -6.80
CA ASP A 39 -6.99 5.25 -5.40
C ASP A 39 -7.44 3.89 -4.80
N ASP A 40 -8.62 3.40 -5.20
CA ASP A 40 -9.17 2.10 -4.79
C ASP A 40 -8.28 0.93 -5.24
N TYR A 41 -7.79 0.96 -6.49
CA TYR A 41 -6.92 -0.07 -7.03
C TYR A 41 -5.57 -0.10 -6.32
N ILE A 42 -4.99 1.08 -6.03
CA ILE A 42 -3.74 1.18 -5.27
C ILE A 42 -3.93 0.64 -3.85
N LEU A 43 -5.08 0.91 -3.23
CA LEU A 43 -5.40 0.40 -1.90
C LEU A 43 -5.56 -1.13 -1.90
N GLU A 44 -6.21 -1.71 -2.90
CA GLU A 44 -6.34 -3.17 -3.03
C GLU A 44 -4.98 -3.85 -3.23
N GLU A 45 -4.14 -3.35 -4.14
CA GLU A 45 -2.79 -3.88 -4.36
C GLU A 45 -1.95 -3.80 -3.08
N LEU A 46 -2.07 -2.70 -2.35
CA LEU A 46 -1.38 -2.52 -1.07
C LEU A 46 -1.84 -3.55 -0.03
N ILE A 47 -3.15 -3.79 0.08
CA ILE A 47 -3.72 -4.78 1.01
C ILE A 47 -3.32 -6.20 0.57
N ALA A 48 -3.32 -6.48 -0.74
CA ALA A 48 -2.91 -7.77 -1.30
C ALA A 48 -1.45 -8.08 -0.99
N GLU A 49 -0.53 -7.14 -1.23
CA GLU A 49 0.89 -7.30 -0.95
C GLU A 49 1.17 -7.52 0.56
N LEU A 50 0.47 -6.78 1.43
CA LEU A 50 0.58 -6.95 2.87
C LEU A 50 0.03 -8.29 3.36
N ARG A 51 -0.95 -8.87 2.66
CA ARG A 51 -1.46 -10.22 2.93
C ARG A 51 -0.53 -11.32 2.42
N GLU A 52 0.12 -11.13 1.27
CA GLU A 52 1.10 -12.10 0.75
C GLU A 52 2.41 -12.12 1.57
N THR A 53 2.75 -11.02 2.22
CA THR A 53 3.99 -10.89 3.03
C THR A 53 3.82 -11.41 4.47
N GLN A 54 2.61 -11.82 4.87
CA GLN A 54 2.28 -12.42 6.18
C GLN A 54 2.33 -13.96 6.12
#